data_AF-A0A8D8AMC5-F1
#
_entry.id   AF-A0A8D8AMC5-F1
#
_cell.length_a   1.000
_cell.length_b   1.000
_cell.length_c   1.000
_cell.angle_alpha   90.00
_cell.angle_beta   90.00
_cell.angle_gamma   90.00
#
_symmetry.space_group_name_H-M   'P 1'
#
loop_
_entity.id
_entity.type
_entity.pdbx_description
1 polymer ?
#
loop_
_entity_poly.entity_id
_entity_poly.type
_entity_poly.pdbx_seq_one_letter_code
_entity_poly.pdbx_strand_id
1 'polypeptide(L)'
;MDQVVQVISAKYPCRKALIQKLYQLFGDGDPFPPAVYLYGHISTGKSSILQAFLPLLNSSTTPTSWAILSAIECYTNKILFETILNRLTGHVPCAANGYASLASVDSMKDFVTQLARLPPSRSYIVVLEN
;
A
#
# COMPACT_ATOMS: atom_id res chain seq x y z
N MET A 1 0.70 2.91 -19.68
CA MET A 1 2.10 2.50 -19.43
C MET A 1 3.05 3.69 -19.36
N ASP A 2 3.29 4.40 -20.46
CA ASP A 2 4.40 5.37 -20.50
C ASP A 2 4.20 6.61 -19.63
N GLN A 3 2.99 7.14 -19.48
CA GLN A 3 2.79 8.39 -18.73
C GLN A 3 3.21 8.28 -17.26
N VAL A 4 2.79 7.22 -16.55
CA VAL A 4 3.16 7.00 -15.13
C VAL A 4 4.67 6.85 -14.99
N VAL A 5 5.28 6.01 -15.84
CA VAL A 5 6.73 5.76 -15.81
C VAL A 5 7.51 7.05 -16.10
N GLN A 6 7.07 7.86 -17.06
CA GLN A 6 7.73 9.11 -17.43
C GLN A 6 7.63 10.16 -16.31
N VAL A 7 6.44 10.34 -15.72
CA VAL A 7 6.22 11.28 -14.61
C VAL A 7 7.14 10.95 -13.42
N ILE A 8 7.21 9.68 -13.03
CA ILE A 8 8.05 9.27 -11.89
C ILE A 8 9.53 9.31 -12.27
N SER A 9 9.90 8.91 -13.49
CA SER A 9 11.31 8.93 -13.93
C SER A 9 11.87 10.35 -14.04
N ALA A 10 11.03 11.35 -14.34
CA ALA A 10 11.42 12.76 -14.30
C ALA A 10 11.76 13.23 -12.88
N LYS A 11 11.03 12.73 -11.87
CA LYS A 11 11.27 13.04 -10.46
C LYS A 11 12.46 12.25 -9.87
N TYR A 12 12.70 11.03 -10.34
CA TYR A 12 13.76 10.14 -9.85
C TYR A 12 14.70 9.72 -11.01
N PRO A 13 15.69 10.57 -11.36
CA PRO A 13 16.63 10.24 -12.42
C PRO A 13 17.41 8.96 -12.09
N CYS A 14 17.85 8.24 -13.12
CA CYS A 14 18.59 6.97 -13.03
C CYS A 14 17.82 5.80 -12.38
N ARG A 15 16.52 5.95 -12.07
CA ARG A 15 15.68 4.89 -11.47
C ARG A 15 14.64 4.30 -12.42
N LYS A 16 14.68 4.67 -13.71
CA LYS A 16 13.71 4.26 -14.74
C LYS A 16 13.49 2.74 -14.81
N ALA A 17 14.56 1.93 -14.77
CA ALA A 17 14.45 0.48 -14.85
C ALA A 17 13.67 -0.14 -13.67
N LEU A 18 13.82 0.42 -12.47
CA LEU A 18 13.07 -0.01 -11.28
C LEU A 18 11.61 0.40 -11.36
N ILE A 19 11.34 1.64 -11.81
CA ILE A 19 9.98 2.16 -12.01
C ILE A 19 9.24 1.33 -13.08
N GLN A 20 9.91 0.97 -14.17
CA GLN A 20 9.35 0.10 -15.21
C GLN A 20 8.98 -1.28 -14.67
N LYS A 21 9.86 -1.90 -13.87
CA LYS A 21 9.55 -3.19 -13.22
C LYS A 21 8.37 -3.08 -12.25
N LEU A 22 8.29 -2.02 -11.45
CA LEU A 22 7.14 -1.78 -10.57
C LEU A 22 5.85 -1.62 -11.39
N TYR A 23 5.89 -0.88 -12.49
CA TYR A 23 4.74 -0.74 -13.38
C TYR A 23 4.34 -2.08 -14.02
N GLN A 24 5.28 -2.91 -14.44
CA GLN A 24 4.98 -4.25 -15.00
C GLN A 24 4.30 -5.18 -13.98
N LEU A 25 4.53 -4.98 -12.68
CA LEU A 25 3.95 -5.81 -11.63
C LEU A 25 2.59 -5.32 -11.13
N PHE A 26 2.35 -4.00 -11.12
CA PHE A 26 1.17 -3.40 -10.49
C PHE A 26 0.36 -2.47 -11.41
N GLY A 27 0.91 -2.06 -12.54
CA GLY A 27 0.36 -0.99 -13.39
C GLY A 27 -0.88 -1.40 -14.20
N ASP A 28 -0.99 -2.67 -14.56
CA ASP A 28 -2.10 -3.17 -15.38
C ASP A 28 -3.33 -3.61 -14.56
N GLY A 29 -3.26 -3.50 -13.22
CA GLY A 29 -4.31 -3.93 -12.31
C GLY A 29 -4.20 -5.42 -11.93
N ASP A 30 -5.26 -5.95 -11.32
CA ASP A 30 -5.34 -7.34 -10.87
C ASP A 30 -5.21 -8.32 -12.07
N PRO A 31 -4.48 -9.45 -11.98
CA PRO A 31 -3.88 -10.05 -10.79
C PRO A 31 -2.55 -9.43 -10.34
N PHE A 32 -2.46 -9.03 -9.08
CA PHE A 32 -1.19 -8.65 -8.46
C PHE A 32 -0.35 -9.86 -8.04
N PRO A 33 0.99 -9.75 -8.04
CA PRO A 33 1.83 -10.76 -7.38
C PRO A 33 1.51 -10.83 -5.88
N PRO A 34 1.56 -12.02 -5.25
CA PRO A 34 1.18 -12.19 -3.84
C PRO A 34 2.08 -11.42 -2.88
N ALA A 35 3.36 -11.23 -3.22
CA ALA A 35 4.30 -10.42 -2.46
C ALA A 35 5.44 -9.92 -3.34
N VAL A 36 5.94 -8.72 -3.06
CA VAL A 36 7.13 -8.14 -3.70
C VAL A 36 8.05 -7.60 -2.62
N TYR A 37 9.32 -7.97 -2.67
CA TYR A 37 10.33 -7.50 -1.72
C TYR A 37 11.30 -6.52 -2.39
N LEU A 38 11.20 -5.24 -2.01
CA LEU A 38 12.05 -4.17 -2.53
C LEU A 38 13.20 -3.87 -1.58
N TYR A 39 14.40 -4.34 -1.90
CA TYR A 39 15.59 -4.17 -1.06
C TYR A 39 16.56 -3.11 -1.60
N GLY A 40 17.43 -2.61 -0.72
CA GLY A 40 18.51 -1.68 -1.06
C GLY A 40 18.95 -0.87 0.15
N HIS A 41 20.09 -0.17 0.04
CA HIS A 41 20.65 0.61 1.14
C HIS A 41 19.73 1.74 1.62
N ILE A 42 19.92 2.24 2.85
CA ILE A 42 19.23 3.44 3.31
C ILE A 42 19.50 4.63 2.37
N SER A 43 18.58 5.59 2.31
CA SER A 43 18.71 6.78 1.43
C SER A 43 18.68 6.52 -0.08
N THR A 44 18.37 5.30 -0.56
CA THR A 44 18.20 5.03 -2.01
C THR A 44 16.86 5.47 -2.59
N GLY A 45 15.99 6.11 -1.80
CA GLY A 45 14.71 6.67 -2.25
C GLY A 45 13.58 5.67 -2.47
N LYS A 46 13.70 4.41 -2.01
CA LYS A 46 12.68 3.35 -2.20
C LYS A 46 11.30 3.78 -1.72
N SER A 47 11.20 4.22 -0.46
CA SER A 47 9.97 4.74 0.14
C SER A 47 9.37 5.91 -0.63
N SER A 48 10.22 6.87 -1.01
CA SER A 48 9.79 8.04 -1.76
C SER A 48 9.25 7.68 -3.16
N ILE A 49 9.88 6.71 -3.84
CA ILE A 49 9.41 6.20 -5.12
C ILE A 49 8.05 5.51 -4.96
N LEU A 50 7.87 4.66 -3.94
CA LEU A 50 6.58 3.99 -3.68
C LEU A 50 5.47 4.99 -3.35
N GLN A 51 5.74 6.01 -2.52
CA GLN A 51 4.81 7.09 -2.22
C GLN A 51 4.40 7.90 -3.46
N ALA A 52 5.30 8.07 -4.43
CA ALA A 52 4.99 8.73 -5.69
C ALA A 52 4.27 7.80 -6.70
N PHE A 53 4.52 6.49 -6.62
CA PHE A 53 4.00 5.49 -7.55
C PHE A 53 2.56 5.07 -7.23
N LEU A 54 2.26 4.74 -5.97
CA LEU A 54 0.95 4.22 -5.56
C LEU A 54 -0.24 5.13 -5.92
N PRO A 55 -0.18 6.47 -5.75
CA PRO A 55 -1.29 7.35 -6.14
C PRO A 55 -1.57 7.34 -7.65
N LEU A 56 -0.58 6.99 -8.47
CA LEU A 56 -0.67 6.94 -9.93
C LEU A 56 -1.17 5.57 -10.44
N LEU A 57 -1.35 4.58 -9.55
CA LEU A 57 -1.91 3.25 -9.87
C LEU A 57 -3.43 3.21 -9.97
N ASN A 58 -4.11 4.36 -9.82
CA ASN A 58 -5.54 4.46 -10.08
C ASN A 58 -5.79 4.31 -11.59
N SER A 59 -5.71 3.07 -12.07
CA SER A 59 -5.98 2.71 -13.45
C SER A 59 -7.49 2.71 -13.72
N SER A 60 -7.84 2.89 -14.98
CA SER A 60 -9.21 3.01 -15.49
C SER A 60 -10.12 1.81 -15.21
N THR A 61 -9.55 0.65 -14.89
CA THR A 61 -10.29 -0.62 -14.84
C THR A 61 -10.76 -1.00 -13.43
N THR A 62 -9.93 -0.80 -12.41
CA THR A 62 -10.25 -1.16 -11.01
C THR A 62 -9.62 -0.15 -10.04
N PRO A 63 -10.41 0.42 -9.09
CA PRO A 63 -9.87 1.30 -8.07
C PRO A 63 -8.91 0.55 -7.13
N THR A 64 -7.70 1.07 -6.94
CA THR A 64 -6.66 0.48 -6.09
C THR A 64 -6.57 1.23 -4.77
N SER A 65 -6.78 0.53 -3.64
CA SER A 65 -6.52 1.06 -2.31
C SER A 65 -5.14 0.61 -1.83
N TRP A 66 -4.41 1.49 -1.16
CA TRP A 66 -3.07 1.20 -0.71
C TRP A 66 -2.84 1.69 0.73
N ALA A 67 -2.00 0.97 1.46
CA ALA A 67 -1.56 1.32 2.80
C ALA A 67 -0.04 1.25 2.87
N ILE A 68 0.62 2.36 3.18
CA ILE A 68 2.05 2.41 3.52
C ILE A 68 2.15 2.53 5.03
N LEU A 69 2.98 1.74 5.69
CA LEU A 69 3.16 1.79 7.14
C LEU A 69 4.56 1.32 7.54
N SER A 70 5.09 1.83 8.65
CA SER A 70 6.34 1.35 9.24
C SER A 70 6.05 0.20 10.22
N ALA A 71 6.81 -0.88 10.08
CA ALA A 71 6.81 -1.99 11.01
C ALA A 71 7.39 -1.60 12.39
N ILE A 72 8.21 -0.54 12.47
CA ILE A 72 8.73 -0.01 13.73
C ILE A 72 7.61 0.67 14.54
N GLU A 73 6.72 1.42 13.87
CA GLU A 73 5.54 2.01 14.52
C GLU A 73 4.53 0.96 14.97
N CYS A 74 4.44 -0.16 14.23
CA CYS A 74 3.50 -1.24 14.48
C CYS A 74 4.09 -2.33 15.39
N TYR A 75 4.44 -1.97 16.62
CA TYR A 75 5.13 -2.85 17.59
C TYR A 75 4.30 -4.04 18.11
N THR A 76 3.01 -4.13 17.76
CA THR A 76 2.18 -5.32 18.02
C THR A 76 1.40 -5.70 16.77
N ASN A 77 1.07 -6.99 16.64
CA ASN A 77 0.20 -7.49 15.57
C ASN A 77 -1.16 -6.79 15.56
N LYS A 78 -1.73 -6.47 16.73
CA LYS A 78 -2.99 -5.73 16.83
C LYS A 78 -2.88 -4.36 16.17
N ILE A 79 -1.87 -3.57 16.52
CA ILE A 79 -1.64 -2.24 15.92
C ILE A 79 -1.42 -2.38 14.42
N LEU A 80 -0.62 -3.37 14.00
CA LEU A 80 -0.35 -3.64 12.59
C LEU A 80 -1.64 -3.88 11.79
N PHE A 81 -2.47 -4.82 12.24
CA PHE A 81 -3.69 -5.21 11.53
C PHE A 81 -4.73 -4.10 11.52
N GLU A 82 -4.96 -3.45 12.65
CA GLU A 82 -5.89 -2.31 12.74
C GLU A 82 -5.43 -1.15 11.85
N THR A 83 -4.13 -0.82 11.85
CA THR A 83 -3.58 0.25 11.00
C THR A 83 -3.75 -0.07 9.52
N ILE A 84 -3.51 -1.33 9.11
CA ILE A 84 -3.72 -1.75 7.72
C ILE A 84 -5.20 -1.57 7.34
N LEU A 85 -6.14 -2.08 8.13
CA LEU A 85 -7.58 -1.96 7.84
C LEU A 85 -8.02 -0.50 7.78
N ASN A 86 -7.59 0.32 8.73
CA ASN A 86 -7.90 1.74 8.79
C ASN A 86 -7.43 2.46 7.51
N ARG A 87 -6.16 2.26 7.11
CA ARG A 87 -5.62 2.89 5.89
C ARG A 87 -6.29 2.40 4.61
N LEU A 88 -6.53 1.09 4.47
CA LEU A 88 -7.16 0.53 3.26
C LEU A 88 -8.63 0.97 3.08
N THR A 89 -9.32 1.32 4.16
CA THR A 89 -10.71 1.78 4.15
C THR A 89 -10.86 3.29 4.22
N GLY A 90 -9.77 4.02 4.47
CA GLY A 90 -9.81 5.47 4.72
C GLY A 90 -10.38 5.86 6.08
N HIS A 91 -10.50 4.90 7.02
CA HIS A 91 -10.92 5.18 8.39
C HIS A 91 -9.81 5.87 9.17
N VAL A 92 -10.14 7.00 9.81
CA VAL A 92 -9.20 7.77 10.63
C VAL A 92 -9.73 7.82 12.07
N PRO A 93 -9.02 7.24 13.05
CA PRO A 93 -9.33 7.43 14.47
C PRO A 93 -9.28 8.91 14.82
N CYS A 94 -10.40 9.46 15.29
CA CYS A 94 -10.55 10.87 15.59
C CYS A 94 -11.48 11.09 16.79
N ALA A 95 -11.55 12.31 17.32
CA ALA A 95 -12.40 12.61 18.47
C ALA A 95 -13.88 12.23 18.24
N ALA A 96 -14.38 12.33 17.01
CA ALA A 96 -15.77 12.00 16.68
C ALA A 96 -16.09 10.50 16.76
N ASN A 97 -15.10 9.61 16.63
CA ASN A 97 -15.26 8.16 16.78
C ASN A 97 -14.60 7.61 18.05
N GLY A 98 -14.29 8.48 19.02
CA GLY A 98 -13.65 8.08 20.27
C GLY A 98 -12.23 7.52 20.09
N TYR A 99 -11.55 7.91 19.01
CA TYR A 99 -10.25 7.36 18.62
C TYR A 99 -10.25 5.84 18.39
N ALA A 100 -11.40 5.27 18.04
CA ALA A 100 -11.51 3.84 17.78
C ALA A 100 -11.01 3.47 16.37
N SER A 101 -10.35 2.32 16.27
CA SER A 101 -10.09 1.64 14.99
C SER A 101 -11.38 1.16 14.34
N LEU A 102 -11.35 0.89 13.04
CA LEU A 102 -12.50 0.37 12.28
C LEU A 102 -13.07 -0.91 12.91
N ALA A 103 -12.18 -1.78 13.39
CA ALA A 103 -12.51 -2.99 14.11
C ALA A 103 -11.38 -3.30 15.10
N SER A 104 -11.71 -3.89 16.26
CA SER A 104 -10.70 -4.54 17.11
C SER A 104 -10.23 -5.82 16.41
N VAL A 105 -8.92 -5.97 16.24
CA VAL A 105 -8.33 -7.15 15.60
C VAL A 105 -7.31 -7.78 16.53
N ASP A 106 -7.75 -8.78 17.28
CA ASP A 106 -6.93 -9.42 18.32
C ASP A 106 -6.15 -10.63 17.78
N SER A 107 -6.54 -11.17 16.62
CA SER A 107 -5.87 -12.31 15.99
C SER A 107 -5.76 -12.18 14.46
N MET A 108 -4.87 -12.96 13.87
CA MET A 108 -4.73 -13.07 12.40
C MET A 108 -6.03 -13.56 11.74
N LYS A 109 -6.80 -14.43 12.43
CA LYS A 109 -8.09 -14.91 11.94
C LYS A 109 -9.08 -13.76 11.80
N ASP A 110 -9.13 -12.88 12.79
CA ASP A 110 -10.01 -11.71 12.77
C ASP A 110 -9.59 -10.77 11.64
N PHE A 111 -8.28 -10.57 11.45
CA PHE A 111 -7.75 -9.76 10.36
C PHE A 111 -8.19 -10.27 8.98
N VAL A 112 -8.01 -11.58 8.70
CA VAL A 112 -8.43 -12.19 7.43
C VAL A 112 -9.95 -12.10 7.27
N THR A 113 -10.71 -12.26 8.35
CA THR A 113 -12.17 -12.12 8.32
C THR A 113 -12.60 -10.70 7.96
N GLN A 114 -11.91 -9.68 8.45
CA GLN A 114 -12.18 -8.28 8.09
C GLN A 114 -11.73 -7.96 6.67
N LEU A 115 -10.57 -8.47 6.23
CA LEU A 115 -10.13 -8.32 4.83
C LEU A 115 -11.12 -8.94 3.85
N ALA A 116 -11.70 -10.10 4.16
CA ALA A 116 -12.69 -10.75 3.31
C ALA A 116 -14.01 -9.96 3.17
N ARG A 117 -14.27 -8.98 4.06
CA ARG A 117 -15.42 -8.08 3.98
C ARG A 117 -15.17 -6.85 3.12
N LEU A 118 -13.93 -6.64 2.68
CA LEU A 118 -13.60 -5.50 1.83
C LEU A 118 -14.20 -5.66 0.43
N PRO A 119 -14.57 -4.55 -0.24
CA PRO A 119 -15.16 -4.58 -1.58
C PRO A 119 -14.31 -5.38 -2.58
N PRO A 120 -14.85 -6.44 -3.22
CA PRO A 120 -14.10 -7.22 -4.21
C PRO A 120 -13.86 -6.47 -5.52
N SER A 121 -14.52 -5.31 -5.71
CA SER A 121 -14.32 -4.42 -6.85
C SER A 121 -13.05 -3.57 -6.76
N ARG A 122 -12.27 -3.73 -5.68
CA ARG A 122 -11.03 -2.98 -5.44
C ARG A 122 -9.85 -3.95 -5.31
N SER A 123 -8.71 -3.49 -5.79
CA SER A 123 -7.44 -4.15 -5.55
C SER A 123 -6.75 -3.48 -4.36
N TYR A 124 -6.01 -4.27 -3.56
CA TYR A 124 -5.41 -3.80 -2.31
C TYR A 124 -3.90 -4.01 -2.32
N ILE A 125 -3.14 -2.97 -1.96
CA ILE A 125 -1.68 -3.04 -1.83
C ILE A 125 -1.28 -2.64 -0.41
N VAL A 126 -0.53 -3.49 0.26
CA VAL A 126 0.05 -3.19 1.58
C VAL A 126 1.56 -3.08 1.44
N VAL A 127 2.12 -1.93 1.81
CA VAL A 127 3.55 -1.65 1.83
C VAL A 127 4.00 -1.57 3.28
N LEU A 128 4.82 -2.54 3.68
CA LEU A 128 5.49 -2.57 4.98
C LEU A 128 6.91 -2.04 4.82
N GLU A 129 7.17 -0.91 5.48
CA GLU A 129 8.49 -0.30 5.57
C GLU A 129 9.15 -0.70 6.90
N ASN A 130 10.49 -0.69 6.94
CA ASN A 130 11.23 -0.75 8.20
C ASN A 130 11.33 0.66 8.77
#